data_AF-A0A0Q6BCX8-F1
#
_entry.id   AF-A0A0Q6BCX8-F1
#
_cell.length_a   1.000
_cell.length_b   1.000
_cell.length_c   1.000
_cell.angle_alpha   90.00
_cell.angle_beta   90.00
_cell.angle_gamma   90.00
#
_symmetry.space_group_name_H-M   'P 1'
#
loop_
_entity.id
_entity.type
_entity.pdbx_description
1 polymer ?
#
loop_
_entity_poly.entity_id
_entity_poly.type
_entity_poly.pdbx_seq_one_letter_code
_entity_poly.pdbx_strand_id
1 'polypeptide(L)'
;MPPPQRAGAAFDERSDDEAHMTNGSPAAKPLRLAATAVHWVEFFFRRADRSGDIYPDDEPHGQVPGVDPDRIMVMGERGEISLGVVTHELSIAGYTAREHHQRTGRGCAWSVATLPGDSIDDGRVLVGRHAGDIAKTDLVVVLAGISDCLTLTSAARWHRGLDEMLTALFEHLPLDAHVAVAEIPPLENAGSLSRSARLAAGYRSTLLNHRTRKLLRSHPRATAVPFPPELTDRLWVPQSQQERYTRTYSLWSRSLMAACLEARELVSSSGRHSSLRNPPPVHDPDREVR
;
A
#
# COMPACT_ATOMS: atom_id res chain seq x y z
N MET A 1 -14.12 -14.04 54.67
CA MET A 1 -12.75 -13.49 54.75
C MET A 1 -12.06 -13.68 53.40
N PRO A 2 -11.82 -12.62 52.63
CA PRO A 2 -10.80 -12.62 51.59
C PRO A 2 -9.49 -12.00 52.13
N PRO A 3 -8.30 -12.52 51.79
CA PRO A 3 -7.05 -11.85 52.07
C PRO A 3 -6.71 -10.82 50.95
N PRO A 4 -5.76 -9.90 51.21
CA PRO A 4 -5.83 -8.52 50.73
C PRO A 4 -5.01 -8.21 49.47
N GLN A 5 -5.35 -7.08 48.84
CA GLN A 5 -4.53 -6.38 47.85
C GLN A 5 -3.21 -5.87 48.46
N ARG A 6 -2.12 -5.92 47.67
CA ARG A 6 -0.96 -5.05 47.83
C ARG A 6 -0.63 -4.35 46.52
N ALA A 7 -0.59 -3.02 46.61
CA ALA A 7 -0.08 -2.08 45.63
C ALA A 7 1.46 -2.09 45.59
N GLY A 8 2.04 -1.59 44.49
CA GLY A 8 3.43 -1.10 44.53
C GLY A 8 4.21 -1.12 43.21
N ALA A 9 4.03 -0.05 42.44
CA ALA A 9 5.09 0.79 41.85
C ALA A 9 5.96 0.31 40.65
N ALA A 10 6.10 1.30 39.75
CA ALA A 10 7.27 1.69 38.98
C ALA A 10 7.56 0.96 37.66
N PHE A 11 7.13 1.63 36.58
CA PHE A 11 7.93 1.82 35.38
C PHE A 11 9.35 2.28 35.75
N ASP A 12 10.36 1.59 35.23
CA ASP A 12 11.69 2.15 34.99
C ASP A 12 12.12 1.71 33.59
N GLU A 13 12.44 2.68 32.75
CA GLU A 13 13.03 2.49 31.43
C GLU A 13 14.45 1.94 31.62
N ARG A 14 14.80 0.85 30.93
CA ARG A 14 16.17 0.67 30.44
C ARG A 14 16.18 -0.06 29.12
N SER A 15 16.91 0.58 28.22
CA SER A 15 17.39 0.12 26.93
C SER A 15 18.22 -1.16 27.05
N ASP A 16 18.38 -1.80 25.88
CA ASP A 16 19.41 -2.77 25.51
C ASP A 16 19.18 -4.22 25.98
N ASP A 17 18.69 -5.05 25.04
CA ASP A 17 19.36 -6.30 24.67
C ASP A 17 18.72 -6.94 23.43
N GLU A 18 19.00 -6.33 22.26
CA GLU A 18 18.87 -6.99 20.96
C GLU A 18 20.14 -7.81 20.69
N ALA A 19 20.45 -8.78 21.55
CA ALA A 19 21.64 -9.60 21.41
C ALA A 19 21.52 -10.99 22.04
N HIS A 20 20.44 -11.75 21.80
CA HIS A 20 20.48 -13.22 21.91
C HIS A 20 19.25 -13.86 21.27
N MET A 21 19.28 -14.11 19.95
CA MET A 21 18.54 -15.22 19.31
C MET A 21 19.12 -15.51 17.92
N THR A 22 20.38 -15.90 17.87
CA THR A 22 20.97 -16.59 16.71
C THR A 22 21.68 -17.85 17.19
N ASN A 23 20.93 -18.93 17.34
CA ASN A 23 21.50 -20.25 17.13
C ASN A 23 20.49 -21.11 16.36
N GLY A 24 20.34 -20.80 15.07
CA GLY A 24 19.58 -21.62 14.13
C GLY A 24 20.39 -22.85 13.76
N SER A 25 19.89 -24.04 14.15
CA SER A 25 20.47 -25.34 13.80
C SER A 25 20.78 -25.43 12.29
N PRO A 26 21.95 -25.97 11.88
CA PRO A 26 22.35 -26.08 10.47
C PRO A 26 21.38 -26.91 9.61
N ALA A 27 20.52 -27.73 10.22
CA ALA A 27 19.46 -28.48 9.55
C ALA A 27 18.26 -27.62 9.09
N ALA A 28 18.11 -26.38 9.57
CA ALA A 28 16.98 -25.49 9.23
C ALA A 28 17.17 -24.74 7.90
N LYS A 29 18.41 -24.61 7.40
CA LYS A 29 18.72 -23.96 6.12
C LYS A 29 18.24 -24.77 4.89
N PRO A 30 18.49 -26.08 4.76
CA PRO A 30 18.03 -26.85 3.60
C PRO A 30 16.49 -26.98 3.54
N LEU A 31 15.81 -27.10 4.68
CA LEU A 31 14.35 -27.14 4.74
C LEU A 31 13.69 -25.82 4.30
N ARG A 32 14.30 -24.68 4.66
CA ARG A 32 13.85 -23.36 4.20
C ARG A 32 13.99 -23.20 2.69
N LEU A 33 15.10 -23.64 2.11
CA LEU A 33 15.32 -23.59 0.65
C LEU A 33 14.34 -24.49 -0.11
N ALA A 34 14.09 -25.71 0.39
CA ALA A 34 13.12 -26.62 -0.21
C ALA A 34 11.68 -26.08 -0.10
N ALA A 35 11.30 -25.51 1.04
CA ALA A 35 10.01 -24.86 1.20
C ALA A 35 9.88 -23.67 0.23
N THR A 36 10.87 -22.78 0.17
CA THR A 36 10.90 -21.67 -0.78
C THR A 36 10.75 -22.19 -2.22
N ALA A 37 11.50 -23.21 -2.63
CA ALA A 37 11.38 -23.81 -3.97
C ALA A 37 9.97 -24.37 -4.27
N VAL A 38 9.31 -25.02 -3.30
CA VAL A 38 7.92 -25.49 -3.46
C VAL A 38 6.93 -24.32 -3.61
N HIS A 39 7.12 -23.23 -2.88
CA HIS A 39 6.27 -22.03 -3.03
C HIS A 39 6.52 -21.34 -4.37
N TRP A 40 7.77 -21.27 -4.83
CA TRP A 40 8.11 -20.79 -6.17
C TRP A 40 7.50 -21.68 -7.25
N VAL A 41 7.53 -23.00 -7.09
CA VAL A 41 6.88 -23.94 -8.02
C VAL A 41 5.36 -23.76 -7.99
N GLU A 42 4.71 -23.63 -6.84
CA GLU A 42 3.27 -23.37 -6.77
C GLU A 42 2.90 -22.00 -7.37
N PHE A 43 3.70 -20.97 -7.09
CA PHE A 43 3.56 -19.63 -7.66
C PHE A 43 3.73 -19.64 -9.19
N PHE A 44 4.83 -20.19 -9.71
CA PHE A 44 5.09 -20.25 -11.14
C PHE A 44 4.15 -21.22 -11.85
N PHE A 45 3.76 -22.34 -11.25
CA PHE A 45 2.79 -23.25 -11.84
C PHE A 45 1.43 -22.57 -11.98
N ARG A 46 0.95 -21.87 -10.93
CA ARG A 46 -0.30 -21.11 -11.01
C ARG A 46 -0.20 -19.87 -11.89
N ARG A 47 0.95 -19.22 -11.94
CA ARG A 47 1.19 -18.05 -12.81
C ARG A 47 1.44 -18.45 -14.27
N ALA A 48 1.92 -19.67 -14.53
CA ALA A 48 2.00 -20.26 -15.86
C ALA A 48 0.62 -20.77 -16.31
N ASP A 49 -0.17 -21.29 -15.37
CA ASP A 49 -1.58 -21.63 -15.57
C ASP A 49 -2.47 -20.38 -15.53
N ARG A 50 -2.22 -19.43 -16.45
CA ARG A 50 -3.10 -18.26 -16.70
C ARG A 50 -4.39 -18.66 -17.41
N SER A 51 -4.74 -19.96 -17.44
CA SER A 51 -5.88 -20.43 -18.18
C SER A 51 -7.16 -19.85 -17.56
N GLY A 52 -7.75 -18.87 -18.24
CA GLY A 52 -8.94 -18.17 -17.79
C GLY A 52 -8.72 -16.83 -17.06
N ASP A 53 -7.48 -16.38 -16.84
CA ASP A 53 -7.27 -15.01 -16.34
C ASP A 53 -7.67 -14.00 -17.41
N ILE A 54 -8.59 -13.09 -17.07
CA ILE A 54 -8.99 -11.98 -17.92
C ILE A 54 -8.20 -10.75 -17.47
N TYR A 55 -7.64 -10.03 -18.43
CA TYR A 55 -7.02 -8.74 -18.20
C TYR A 55 -7.42 -7.78 -19.32
N PRO A 56 -7.50 -6.48 -19.03
CA PRO A 56 -7.79 -5.48 -20.05
C PRO A 56 -6.65 -5.35 -21.05
N ASP A 57 -7.00 -5.04 -22.30
CA ASP A 57 -6.09 -4.70 -23.41
C ASP A 57 -6.34 -3.30 -23.98
N ASP A 58 -7.24 -2.52 -23.36
CA ASP A 58 -7.49 -1.11 -23.66
C ASP A 58 -6.41 -0.20 -23.09
N GLU A 59 -6.49 1.09 -23.44
CA GLU A 59 -5.59 2.11 -22.94
C GLU A 59 -5.60 2.14 -21.40
N PRO A 60 -4.43 2.10 -20.72
CA PRO A 60 -4.34 2.02 -19.26
C PRO A 60 -4.55 3.39 -18.59
N HIS A 61 -5.39 4.24 -19.17
CA HIS A 61 -5.72 5.57 -18.67
C HIS A 61 -7.15 5.96 -19.06
N GLY A 62 -7.72 6.90 -18.32
CA GLY A 62 -9.06 7.40 -18.61
C GLY A 62 -9.41 8.60 -17.75
N GLN A 63 -10.68 9.01 -17.82
CA GLN A 63 -11.16 10.19 -17.10
C GLN A 63 -12.59 9.99 -16.58
N VAL A 64 -12.86 10.55 -15.42
CA VAL A 64 -14.20 10.85 -14.91
C VAL A 64 -14.43 12.35 -15.09
N PRO A 65 -15.37 12.79 -15.95
CA PRO A 65 -15.61 14.20 -16.21
C PRO A 65 -15.99 14.97 -14.94
N GLY A 66 -15.51 16.21 -14.83
CA GLY A 66 -15.86 17.13 -13.75
C GLY A 66 -14.97 18.37 -13.74
N VAL A 67 -15.31 19.33 -12.89
CA VAL A 67 -14.53 20.56 -12.72
C VAL A 67 -13.25 20.28 -11.92
N ASP A 68 -12.19 21.04 -12.19
CA ASP A 68 -10.92 21.00 -11.45
C ASP A 68 -10.37 19.57 -11.21
N PRO A 69 -9.99 18.84 -12.29
CA PRO A 69 -9.73 17.42 -12.20
C PRO A 69 -8.42 17.10 -11.47
N ASP A 70 -8.51 16.22 -10.45
CA ASP A 70 -7.32 15.61 -9.83
C ASP A 70 -6.77 14.48 -10.72
N ARG A 71 -5.46 14.27 -10.66
CA ARG A 71 -4.74 13.21 -11.37
C ARG A 71 -4.36 12.10 -10.40
N ILE A 72 -4.88 10.89 -10.66
CA ILE A 72 -4.62 9.69 -9.87
C ILE A 72 -3.78 8.72 -10.69
N MET A 73 -2.65 8.27 -10.16
CA MET A 73 -1.87 7.18 -10.75
C MET A 73 -1.92 5.95 -9.87
N VAL A 74 -2.37 4.83 -10.43
CA VAL A 74 -2.35 3.53 -9.77
C VAL A 74 -1.12 2.76 -10.21
N MET A 75 -0.25 2.42 -9.26
CA MET A 75 0.98 1.66 -9.49
C MET A 75 0.94 0.32 -8.78
N GLY A 76 1.55 -0.72 -9.33
CA GLY A 76 1.59 -2.00 -8.62
C GLY A 76 1.59 -3.27 -9.46
N GLU A 77 1.25 -4.38 -8.82
CA GLU A 77 1.14 -5.69 -9.48
C GLU A 77 -0.07 -5.72 -10.41
N ARG A 78 0.11 -6.23 -11.63
CA ARG A 78 -0.97 -6.28 -12.63
C ARG A 78 -2.18 -7.07 -12.11
N GLY A 79 -1.92 -8.13 -11.33
CA GLY A 79 -2.97 -8.97 -10.74
C GLY A 79 -3.82 -8.22 -9.71
N GLU A 80 -3.21 -7.35 -8.92
CA GLU A 80 -3.92 -6.54 -7.93
C GLU A 80 -4.72 -5.43 -8.59
N ILE A 81 -4.22 -4.87 -9.69
CA ILE A 81 -4.83 -3.74 -10.35
C ILE A 81 -6.03 -4.15 -11.21
N SER A 82 -5.89 -5.17 -12.06
CA SER A 82 -6.81 -5.40 -13.19
C SER A 82 -7.14 -6.86 -13.52
N LEU A 83 -6.89 -7.80 -12.60
CA LEU A 83 -7.33 -9.19 -12.80
C LEU A 83 -8.86 -9.29 -12.88
N GLY A 84 -9.34 -10.08 -13.83
CA GLY A 84 -10.74 -10.45 -13.97
C GLY A 84 -11.63 -9.42 -14.65
N VAL A 85 -11.05 -8.35 -15.22
CA VAL A 85 -11.81 -7.28 -15.90
C VAL A 85 -11.36 -7.09 -17.34
N VAL A 86 -12.30 -6.68 -18.19
CA VAL A 86 -12.08 -6.52 -19.64
C VAL A 86 -11.61 -5.12 -20.05
N THR A 87 -11.79 -4.11 -19.18
CA THR A 87 -11.31 -2.73 -19.41
C THR A 87 -10.66 -2.18 -18.14
N HIS A 88 -9.72 -1.24 -18.28
CA HIS A 88 -9.13 -0.56 -17.13
C HIS A 88 -10.14 0.30 -16.35
N GLU A 89 -11.24 0.75 -16.98
CA GLU A 89 -12.35 1.43 -16.28
C GLU A 89 -13.04 0.56 -15.21
N LEU A 90 -13.03 -0.75 -15.41
CA LEU A 90 -13.58 -1.73 -14.47
C LEU A 90 -12.57 -2.18 -13.41
N SER A 91 -11.31 -1.75 -13.53
CA SER A 91 -10.22 -2.07 -12.60
C SER A 91 -10.25 -1.19 -11.34
N ILE A 92 -9.33 -1.44 -10.41
CA ILE A 92 -9.18 -0.59 -9.20
C ILE A 92 -8.96 0.89 -9.56
N ALA A 93 -8.34 1.20 -10.70
CA ALA A 93 -8.08 2.58 -11.11
C ALA A 93 -9.37 3.33 -11.45
N GLY A 94 -10.21 2.76 -12.33
CA GLY A 94 -11.50 3.36 -12.67
C GLY A 94 -12.46 3.43 -11.47
N TYR A 95 -12.44 2.42 -10.59
CA TYR A 95 -13.19 2.46 -9.33
C TYR A 95 -12.71 3.55 -8.38
N THR A 96 -11.39 3.74 -8.23
CA THR A 96 -10.80 4.79 -7.40
C THR A 96 -11.14 6.18 -7.93
N ALA A 97 -11.04 6.40 -9.24
CA ALA A 97 -11.40 7.67 -9.87
C ALA A 97 -12.88 8.03 -9.68
N ARG A 98 -13.79 7.05 -9.82
CA ARG A 98 -15.22 7.27 -9.59
C ARG A 98 -15.55 7.53 -8.12
N GLU A 99 -14.93 6.80 -7.19
CA GLU A 99 -15.12 7.04 -5.76
C GLU A 99 -14.55 8.41 -5.34
N HIS A 100 -13.43 8.85 -5.94
CA HIS A 100 -12.92 10.21 -5.77
C HIS A 100 -13.92 11.26 -6.25
N HIS A 101 -14.44 11.11 -7.47
CA HIS A 101 -15.45 12.02 -8.02
C HIS A 101 -16.70 12.08 -7.14
N GLN A 102 -17.21 10.93 -6.69
CA GLN A 102 -18.39 10.85 -5.83
C GLN A 102 -18.20 11.56 -4.48
N ARG A 103 -16.99 11.52 -3.92
CA ARG A 103 -16.69 12.12 -2.60
C ARG A 103 -16.32 13.60 -2.67
N THR A 104 -15.75 14.05 -3.78
CA THR A 104 -15.20 15.41 -3.91
C THR A 104 -15.99 16.31 -4.86
N GLY A 105 -16.77 15.75 -5.78
CA GLY A 105 -17.43 16.47 -6.88
C GLY A 105 -16.48 16.95 -7.99
N ARG A 106 -15.16 16.72 -7.86
CA ARG A 106 -14.14 17.12 -8.83
C ARG A 106 -14.07 16.11 -9.98
N GLY A 107 -13.57 16.54 -11.14
CA GLY A 107 -13.16 15.61 -12.18
C GLY A 107 -11.99 14.74 -11.73
N CYS A 108 -11.70 13.68 -12.48
CA CYS A 108 -10.53 12.85 -12.20
C CYS A 108 -9.93 12.29 -13.49
N ALA A 109 -8.64 12.54 -13.73
CA ALA A 109 -7.88 11.79 -14.73
C ALA A 109 -7.12 10.66 -14.03
N TRP A 110 -7.15 9.46 -14.58
CA TRP A 110 -6.49 8.31 -13.97
C TRP A 110 -5.60 7.57 -14.97
N SER A 111 -4.54 6.93 -14.45
CA SER A 111 -3.62 6.10 -15.22
C SER A 111 -3.12 4.91 -14.40
N VAL A 112 -2.65 3.87 -15.09
CA VAL A 112 -2.11 2.65 -14.50
C VAL A 112 -0.66 2.44 -14.92
N ALA A 113 0.19 2.07 -13.97
CA ALA A 113 1.58 1.68 -14.23
C ALA A 113 1.92 0.38 -13.48
N THR A 114 2.23 -0.69 -14.20
CA THR A 114 2.43 -2.02 -13.59
C THR A 114 3.90 -2.33 -13.35
N LEU A 115 4.22 -2.96 -12.22
CA LEU A 115 5.54 -3.52 -11.90
C LEU A 115 5.88 -4.63 -12.91
N PRO A 116 6.98 -4.51 -13.69
CA PRO A 116 7.31 -5.48 -14.74
C PRO A 116 7.44 -6.94 -14.26
N GLY A 117 7.98 -7.16 -13.07
CA GLY A 117 8.16 -8.48 -12.45
C GLY A 117 7.22 -8.74 -11.29
N ASP A 118 6.20 -7.89 -11.08
CA ASP A 118 5.29 -7.93 -9.94
C ASP A 118 6.03 -7.98 -8.58
N SER A 119 7.17 -7.30 -8.45
CA SER A 119 7.93 -7.25 -7.20
C SER A 119 8.23 -5.81 -6.82
N ILE A 120 8.24 -5.55 -5.50
CA ILE A 120 8.59 -4.24 -4.96
C ILE A 120 9.96 -3.73 -5.39
N ASP A 121 10.91 -4.62 -5.73
CA ASP A 121 12.24 -4.21 -6.22
C ASP A 121 12.18 -3.48 -7.56
N ASP A 122 11.10 -3.66 -8.34
CA ASP A 122 10.90 -2.93 -9.58
C ASP A 122 10.39 -1.49 -9.35
N GLY A 123 10.00 -1.15 -8.12
CA GLY A 123 9.30 0.10 -7.80
C GLY A 123 10.07 1.34 -8.23
N ARG A 124 11.37 1.42 -7.93
CA ARG A 124 12.22 2.56 -8.34
C ARG A 124 12.32 2.68 -9.86
N VAL A 125 12.43 1.56 -10.58
CA VAL A 125 12.50 1.54 -12.05
C VAL A 125 11.17 1.99 -12.66
N LEU A 126 10.05 1.52 -12.11
CA LEU A 126 8.71 1.93 -12.52
C LEU A 126 8.54 3.44 -12.38
N VAL A 127 8.90 3.99 -11.21
CA VAL A 127 8.83 5.43 -10.94
C VAL A 127 9.65 6.22 -11.94
N GLY A 128 10.90 5.82 -12.21
CA GLY A 128 11.76 6.49 -13.19
C GLY A 128 11.18 6.51 -14.60
N ARG A 129 10.49 5.44 -15.02
CA ARG A 129 9.84 5.37 -16.35
C ARG A 129 8.65 6.33 -16.48
N HIS A 130 7.98 6.64 -15.38
CA HIS A 130 6.78 7.48 -15.35
C HIS A 130 7.01 8.85 -14.70
N ALA A 131 8.26 9.27 -14.50
CA ALA A 131 8.61 10.51 -13.79
C ALA A 131 7.87 11.75 -14.32
N GLY A 132 7.70 11.88 -15.65
CA GLY A 132 7.00 13.01 -16.26
C GLY A 132 5.50 13.06 -15.99
N ASP A 133 4.86 11.91 -15.78
CA ASP A 133 3.45 11.80 -15.43
C ASP A 133 3.25 11.97 -13.91
N ILE A 134 4.17 11.39 -13.12
CA ILE A 134 4.21 11.52 -11.66
C ILE A 134 4.35 12.99 -11.25
N ALA A 135 5.13 13.78 -11.98
CA ALA A 135 5.29 15.21 -11.74
C ALA A 135 4.00 16.04 -11.85
N LYS A 136 2.92 15.44 -12.38
CA LYS A 136 1.61 16.07 -12.51
C LYS A 136 0.54 15.34 -11.69
N THR A 137 0.92 14.35 -10.88
CA THR A 137 -0.02 13.46 -10.19
C THR A 137 -0.31 13.99 -8.79
N ASP A 138 -1.59 14.06 -8.42
CA ASP A 138 -2.04 14.53 -7.11
C ASP A 138 -2.14 13.39 -6.09
N LEU A 139 -2.39 12.17 -6.56
CA LEU A 139 -2.49 10.97 -5.74
C LEU A 139 -1.87 9.76 -6.45
N VAL A 140 -0.90 9.11 -5.79
CA VAL A 140 -0.39 7.80 -6.21
C VAL A 140 -0.99 6.73 -5.31
N VAL A 141 -1.58 5.70 -5.89
CA VAL A 141 -2.07 4.52 -5.17
C VAL A 141 -1.16 3.33 -5.52
N VAL A 142 -0.50 2.74 -4.52
CA VAL A 142 0.40 1.60 -4.68
C VAL A 142 -0.31 0.32 -4.21
N LEU A 143 -0.47 -0.65 -5.09
CA LEU A 143 -0.98 -2.00 -4.80
C LEU A 143 0.10 -3.04 -5.12
N ALA A 144 0.85 -3.47 -4.11
CA ALA A 144 1.92 -4.43 -4.30
C ALA A 144 2.06 -5.34 -3.08
N GLY A 145 2.68 -6.50 -3.31
CA GLY A 145 3.20 -7.37 -2.28
C GLY A 145 2.54 -8.74 -2.20
N ILE A 146 1.51 -9.02 -3.02
CA ILE A 146 0.99 -10.38 -3.15
C ILE A 146 2.09 -11.31 -3.67
N SER A 147 2.74 -10.97 -4.78
CA SER A 147 3.81 -11.79 -5.34
C SER A 147 5.02 -11.85 -4.43
N ASP A 148 5.37 -10.77 -3.74
CA ASP A 148 6.42 -10.77 -2.71
C ASP A 148 6.10 -11.72 -1.55
N CYS A 149 4.84 -11.83 -1.13
CA CYS A 149 4.44 -12.80 -0.11
C CYS A 149 4.53 -14.24 -0.61
N LEU A 150 4.11 -14.50 -1.85
CA LEU A 150 4.14 -15.83 -2.45
C LEU A 150 5.56 -16.32 -2.73
N THR A 151 6.46 -15.40 -3.09
CA THR A 151 7.89 -15.67 -3.29
C THR A 151 8.72 -15.59 -2.01
N LEU A 152 8.07 -15.31 -0.87
CA LEU A 152 8.63 -15.23 0.47
C LEU A 152 9.73 -14.15 0.63
N THR A 153 9.60 -13.02 -0.07
CA THR A 153 10.45 -11.83 0.07
C THR A 153 10.69 -11.51 1.54
N SER A 154 11.94 -11.20 1.88
CA SER A 154 12.31 -10.87 3.26
C SER A 154 11.76 -9.51 3.66
N ALA A 155 11.41 -9.33 4.93
CA ALA A 155 10.95 -8.05 5.48
C ALA A 155 11.94 -6.90 5.25
N ALA A 156 13.25 -7.20 5.25
CA ALA A 156 14.30 -6.22 4.97
C ALA A 156 14.35 -5.81 3.48
N ARG A 157 14.19 -6.79 2.57
CA ARG A 157 14.11 -6.51 1.12
C ARG A 157 12.85 -5.71 0.78
N TRP A 158 11.71 -6.11 1.34
CA TRP A 158 10.45 -5.36 1.23
C TRP A 158 10.59 -3.92 1.72
N HIS A 159 11.12 -3.73 2.93
CA HIS A 159 11.32 -2.40 3.50
C HIS A 159 12.19 -1.53 2.62
N ARG A 160 13.34 -2.04 2.15
CA ARG A 160 14.23 -1.31 1.26
C ARG A 160 13.57 -0.96 -0.07
N GLY A 161 12.92 -1.92 -0.74
CA GLY A 161 12.26 -1.66 -2.02
C GLY A 161 11.15 -0.63 -1.91
N LEU A 162 10.33 -0.70 -0.86
CA LEU A 162 9.27 0.28 -0.61
C LEU A 162 9.84 1.67 -0.28
N ASP A 163 10.89 1.74 0.54
CA ASP A 163 11.58 3.00 0.85
C ASP A 163 12.23 3.64 -0.38
N GLU A 164 12.89 2.85 -1.23
CA GLU A 164 13.47 3.29 -2.50
C GLU A 164 12.39 3.79 -3.47
N MET A 165 11.24 3.11 -3.56
CA MET A 165 10.10 3.52 -4.38
C MET A 165 9.49 4.82 -3.87
N LEU A 166 9.24 4.95 -2.56
CA LEU A 166 8.70 6.16 -1.95
C LEU A 166 9.65 7.36 -2.12
N THR A 167 10.95 7.14 -1.92
CA THR A 167 11.97 8.17 -2.13
C THR A 167 11.92 8.69 -3.56
N ALA A 168 11.92 7.78 -4.55
CA ALA A 168 11.82 8.14 -5.96
C ALA A 168 10.47 8.83 -6.29
N LEU A 169 9.37 8.41 -5.69
CA LEU A 169 8.06 9.07 -5.87
C LEU A 169 8.13 10.52 -5.39
N PHE A 170 8.64 10.76 -4.19
CA PHE A 170 8.69 12.10 -3.61
C PHE A 170 9.72 13.02 -4.29
N GLU A 171 10.71 12.48 -5.00
CA GLU A 171 11.61 13.25 -5.88
C GLU A 171 10.87 13.88 -7.07
N HIS A 172 9.76 13.27 -7.52
CA HIS A 172 9.01 13.71 -8.70
C HIS A 172 7.65 14.34 -8.38
N LEU A 173 6.99 13.91 -7.30
CA LEU A 173 5.64 14.36 -6.97
C LEU A 173 5.57 15.85 -6.58
N PRO A 174 4.49 16.56 -6.98
CA PRO A 174 4.14 17.88 -6.43
C PRO A 174 4.12 17.88 -4.90
N LEU A 175 4.42 18.99 -4.23
CA LEU A 175 4.56 19.04 -2.76
C LEU A 175 3.26 18.72 -2.00
N ASP A 176 2.11 18.96 -2.61
CA ASP A 176 0.77 18.71 -2.09
C ASP A 176 0.20 17.34 -2.49
N ALA A 177 0.91 16.59 -3.32
CA ALA A 177 0.52 15.24 -3.72
C ALA A 177 0.75 14.22 -2.60
N HIS A 178 -0.08 13.18 -2.60
CA HIS A 178 -0.12 12.13 -1.57
C HIS A 178 0.13 10.73 -2.14
N VAL A 179 0.67 9.83 -1.32
CA VAL A 179 0.87 8.41 -1.68
C VAL A 179 0.06 7.50 -0.75
N ALA A 180 -0.87 6.74 -1.31
CA ALA A 180 -1.59 5.70 -0.59
C ALA A 180 -0.97 4.34 -0.91
N VAL A 181 -0.56 3.59 0.11
CA VAL A 181 -0.06 2.21 -0.06
C VAL A 181 -1.10 1.25 0.48
N ALA A 182 -1.71 0.48 -0.41
CA ALA A 182 -2.67 -0.54 -0.02
C ALA A 182 -1.95 -1.67 0.74
N GLU A 183 -2.56 -2.13 1.82
CA GLU A 183 -2.08 -3.30 2.53
C GLU A 183 -2.36 -4.58 1.75
N ILE A 184 -1.40 -5.50 1.84
CA ILE A 184 -1.47 -6.82 1.22
C ILE A 184 -2.66 -7.57 1.85
N PRO A 185 -3.54 -8.19 1.06
CA PRO A 185 -4.67 -8.96 1.58
C PRO A 185 -4.26 -10.10 2.53
N PRO A 186 -5.16 -10.60 3.40
CA PRO A 186 -4.89 -11.75 4.27
C PRO A 186 -4.81 -13.06 3.47
N LEU A 187 -3.63 -13.35 2.90
CA LEU A 187 -3.40 -14.45 1.95
C LEU A 187 -3.62 -15.85 2.54
N GLU A 188 -3.77 -15.99 3.86
CA GLU A 188 -4.25 -17.22 4.50
C GLU A 188 -5.65 -17.65 4.01
N ASN A 189 -6.42 -16.71 3.46
CA ASN A 189 -7.76 -16.92 2.93
C ASN A 189 -7.79 -17.12 1.40
N ALA A 190 -6.62 -17.18 0.74
CA ALA A 190 -6.51 -17.40 -0.70
C ALA A 190 -6.83 -18.87 -1.04
N GLY A 191 -8.08 -19.15 -1.41
CA GLY A 191 -8.58 -20.52 -1.62
C GLY A 191 -7.81 -21.31 -2.71
N SER A 192 -7.19 -20.59 -3.63
CA SER A 192 -6.33 -21.09 -4.68
C SER A 192 -4.90 -21.41 -4.22
N LEU A 193 -4.63 -21.81 -2.98
CA LEU A 193 -3.28 -22.17 -2.55
C LEU A 193 -3.33 -23.43 -1.69
N SER A 194 -2.26 -24.22 -1.67
CA SER A 194 -2.09 -25.31 -0.72
C SER A 194 -2.16 -24.78 0.72
N ARG A 195 -2.56 -25.62 1.68
CA ARG A 195 -2.68 -25.17 3.09
C ARG A 195 -1.36 -24.59 3.62
N SER A 196 -0.24 -25.22 3.30
CA SER A 196 1.09 -24.73 3.67
C SER A 196 1.40 -23.39 3.03
N ALA A 197 1.10 -23.21 1.73
CA ALA A 197 1.32 -21.95 1.04
C ALA A 197 0.45 -20.82 1.60
N ARG A 198 -0.82 -21.09 1.92
CA ARG A 198 -1.70 -20.12 2.59
C ARG A 198 -1.13 -19.63 3.92
N LEU A 199 -0.68 -20.55 4.77
CA LEU A 199 -0.12 -20.19 6.08
C LEU A 199 1.17 -19.39 5.94
N ALA A 200 2.06 -19.77 5.02
CA ALA A 200 3.29 -19.05 4.76
C ALA A 200 3.03 -17.65 4.19
N ALA A 201 2.13 -17.54 3.19
CA ALA A 201 1.75 -16.30 2.56
C ALA A 201 1.02 -15.36 3.54
N GLY A 202 0.10 -15.86 4.38
CA GLY A 202 -0.59 -15.07 5.38
C GLY A 202 0.33 -14.55 6.50
N TYR A 203 1.30 -15.37 6.94
CA TYR A 203 2.35 -14.89 7.84
C TYR A 203 3.18 -13.78 7.18
N ARG A 204 3.54 -13.96 5.90
CA ARG A 204 4.28 -12.94 5.14
C ARG A 204 3.49 -11.66 4.97
N SER A 205 2.22 -11.70 4.57
CA SER A 205 1.41 -10.49 4.39
C SER A 205 1.29 -9.70 5.69
N THR A 206 1.07 -10.37 6.82
CA THR A 206 1.06 -9.74 8.14
C THR A 206 2.39 -9.04 8.46
N LEU A 207 3.52 -9.73 8.22
CA LEU A 207 4.84 -9.19 8.47
C LEU A 207 5.17 -7.99 7.56
N LEU A 208 4.86 -8.10 6.26
CA LEU A 208 5.11 -7.03 5.28
C LEU A 208 4.21 -5.82 5.55
N ASN A 209 2.92 -6.02 5.84
CA ASN A 209 2.02 -4.93 6.24
C ASN A 209 2.48 -4.21 7.51
N HIS A 210 2.98 -4.95 8.51
CA HIS A 210 3.58 -4.32 9.69
C HIS A 210 4.78 -3.43 9.33
N ARG A 211 5.64 -3.88 8.40
CA ARG A 211 6.79 -3.09 7.92
C ARG A 211 6.35 -1.88 7.12
N THR A 212 5.35 -2.02 6.26
CA THR A 212 4.73 -0.92 5.51
C THR A 212 4.21 0.16 6.46
N ARG A 213 3.37 -0.20 7.43
CA ARG A 213 2.87 0.76 8.42
C ARG A 213 3.99 1.44 9.20
N LYS A 214 5.02 0.68 9.62
CA LYS A 214 6.16 1.24 10.37
C LYS A 214 6.92 2.27 9.54
N LEU A 215 7.19 1.97 8.26
CA LEU A 215 7.85 2.88 7.35
C LEU A 215 7.02 4.14 7.11
N LEU A 216 5.73 3.99 6.78
CA LEU A 216 4.90 5.15 6.42
C LEU A 216 4.65 6.14 7.56
N ARG A 217 4.87 5.75 8.83
CA ARG A 217 4.82 6.70 9.97
C ARG A 217 5.82 7.85 9.85
N SER A 218 6.94 7.66 9.14
CA SER A 218 7.91 8.74 8.89
C SER A 218 7.61 9.59 7.65
N HIS A 219 6.53 9.30 6.91
CA HIS A 219 6.18 10.00 5.68
C HIS A 219 4.81 10.68 5.82
N PRO A 220 4.74 11.99 6.14
CA PRO A 220 3.47 12.69 6.35
C PRO A 220 2.59 12.77 5.10
N ARG A 221 3.21 12.61 3.92
CA ARG A 221 2.55 12.59 2.60
C ARG A 221 2.29 11.17 2.10
N ALA A 222 2.34 10.17 2.98
CA ALA A 222 1.96 8.81 2.67
C ALA A 222 1.09 8.17 3.75
N THR A 223 0.27 7.19 3.35
CA THR A 223 -0.62 6.49 4.29
C THR A 223 -0.77 5.03 3.89
N ALA A 224 -0.66 4.14 4.89
CA ALA A 224 -1.02 2.74 4.72
C ALA A 224 -2.55 2.62 4.77
N VAL A 225 -3.14 1.97 3.77
CA VAL A 225 -4.58 1.74 3.71
C VAL A 225 -4.86 0.26 4.02
N PRO A 226 -5.55 -0.04 5.14
CA PRO A 226 -5.91 -1.42 5.47
C PRO A 226 -6.75 -2.09 4.39
N PHE A 227 -6.54 -3.40 4.22
CA PHE A 227 -7.40 -4.20 3.35
C PHE A 227 -8.83 -4.23 3.92
N PRO A 228 -9.88 -4.03 3.09
CA PRO A 228 -11.26 -3.96 3.58
C PRO A 228 -11.69 -5.24 4.30
N PRO A 229 -12.21 -5.16 5.54
CA PRO A 229 -12.62 -6.34 6.30
C PRO A 229 -13.72 -7.15 5.60
N GLU A 230 -14.58 -6.50 4.81
CA GLU A 230 -15.68 -7.11 4.04
C GLU A 230 -15.20 -8.03 2.91
N LEU A 231 -13.92 -7.96 2.56
CA LEU A 231 -13.29 -8.77 1.51
C LEU A 231 -12.48 -9.94 2.06
N THR A 232 -12.38 -10.07 3.39
CA THR A 232 -11.45 -11.02 4.02
C THR A 232 -11.91 -12.48 3.93
N ASP A 233 -13.21 -12.76 3.90
CA ASP A 233 -13.75 -14.12 4.03
C ASP A 233 -13.41 -15.07 2.87
N ARG A 234 -13.17 -14.55 1.65
CA ARG A 234 -12.83 -15.36 0.46
C ARG A 234 -11.97 -14.60 -0.55
N LEU A 235 -10.65 -14.68 -0.42
CA LEU A 235 -9.73 -14.21 -1.45
C LEU A 235 -9.63 -15.24 -2.59
N TRP A 236 -9.59 -14.71 -3.80
CA TRP A 236 -9.34 -15.37 -5.11
C TRP A 236 -9.98 -16.74 -5.27
N VAL A 237 -11.14 -16.77 -5.94
CA VAL A 237 -11.79 -18.01 -6.35
C VAL A 237 -11.53 -18.17 -7.84
N PRO A 238 -11.01 -19.32 -8.31
CA PRO A 238 -10.88 -19.61 -9.74
C PRO A 238 -12.26 -19.60 -10.38
N GLN A 239 -12.50 -18.58 -11.17
CA GLN A 239 -13.53 -18.37 -12.19
C GLN A 239 -13.51 -16.86 -12.39
N SER A 240 -13.06 -16.43 -13.56
CA SER A 240 -12.97 -15.03 -14.00
C SER A 240 -14.36 -14.40 -14.15
N GLN A 241 -15.08 -14.30 -13.04
CA GLN A 241 -16.36 -13.62 -12.98
C GLN A 241 -16.08 -12.14 -12.74
N GLN A 242 -16.19 -11.37 -13.81
CA GLN A 242 -15.99 -9.91 -13.79
C GLN A 242 -16.74 -9.25 -12.63
N GLU A 243 -17.99 -9.64 -12.36
CA GLU A 243 -18.80 -9.15 -11.24
C GLU A 243 -18.13 -9.28 -9.87
N ARG A 244 -17.34 -10.34 -9.65
CA ARG A 244 -16.68 -10.59 -8.37
C ARG A 244 -15.47 -9.66 -8.20
N TYR A 245 -14.68 -9.48 -9.25
CA TYR A 245 -13.53 -8.58 -9.23
C TYR A 245 -13.96 -7.13 -9.19
N THR A 246 -14.99 -6.73 -9.94
CA THR A 246 -15.55 -5.38 -9.86
C THR A 246 -16.12 -5.06 -8.48
N ARG A 247 -16.76 -6.03 -7.80
CA ARG A 247 -17.16 -5.87 -6.39
C ARG A 247 -15.96 -5.67 -5.46
N THR A 248 -14.90 -6.47 -5.63
CA THR A 248 -13.64 -6.30 -4.88
C THR A 248 -13.07 -4.91 -5.08
N TYR A 249 -12.91 -4.49 -6.34
CA TYR A 249 -12.38 -3.17 -6.69
C TYR A 249 -13.24 -2.04 -6.15
N SER A 250 -14.57 -2.15 -6.19
CA SER A 250 -15.47 -1.16 -5.62
C SER A 250 -15.34 -0.99 -4.12
N LEU A 251 -15.18 -2.08 -3.36
CA LEU A 251 -15.05 -2.00 -1.91
C LEU A 251 -13.66 -1.51 -1.51
N TRP A 252 -12.63 -1.95 -2.23
CA TRP A 252 -11.26 -1.53 -1.95
C TRP A 252 -11.03 -0.06 -2.28
N SER A 253 -11.57 0.44 -3.41
CA SER A 253 -11.49 1.85 -3.78
C SER A 253 -12.17 2.77 -2.76
N ARG A 254 -13.25 2.32 -2.12
CA ARG A 254 -13.91 3.08 -1.04
C ARG A 254 -12.99 3.26 0.17
N SER A 255 -12.34 2.18 0.60
CA SER A 255 -11.38 2.24 1.71
C SER A 255 -10.15 3.07 1.37
N LEU A 256 -9.62 2.92 0.15
CA LEU A 256 -8.51 3.73 -0.36
C LEU A 256 -8.87 5.22 -0.32
N MET A 257 -10.01 5.61 -0.93
CA MET A 257 -10.38 7.01 -1.00
C MET A 257 -10.77 7.61 0.35
N ALA A 258 -11.41 6.85 1.24
CA ALA A 258 -11.70 7.31 2.60
C ALA A 258 -10.41 7.67 3.34
N ALA A 259 -9.44 6.75 3.38
CA ALA A 259 -8.16 6.96 4.05
C ALA A 259 -7.34 8.12 3.45
N CYS A 260 -7.37 8.27 2.12
CA CYS A 260 -6.67 9.36 1.44
C CYS A 260 -7.22 10.73 1.81
N LEU A 261 -8.55 10.88 1.83
CA LEU A 261 -9.19 12.15 2.13
C LEU A 261 -9.00 12.53 3.60
N GLU A 262 -9.14 11.57 4.52
CA GLU A 262 -8.86 11.76 5.95
C GLU A 262 -7.40 12.21 6.17
N ALA A 263 -6.43 11.58 5.49
CA ALA A 263 -5.03 11.97 5.59
C ALA A 263 -4.77 13.41 5.09
N ARG A 264 -5.38 13.81 3.96
CA ARG A 264 -5.26 15.18 3.42
C ARG A 264 -5.87 16.22 4.35
N GLU A 265 -7.00 15.91 4.98
CA GLU A 265 -7.64 16.80 5.96
C GLU A 265 -6.75 17.02 7.20
N LEU A 266 -6.12 15.96 7.71
CA LEU A 266 -5.19 16.02 8.85
C LEU A 266 -3.95 16.87 8.54
N VAL A 267 -3.40 16.76 7.33
CA VAL A 267 -2.27 17.62 6.89
C VAL A 267 -2.70 19.08 6.78
N SER A 268 -3.87 19.34 6.18
CA SER A 268 -4.40 20.71 5.99
C SER A 268 -4.72 21.42 7.31
N SER A 269 -5.16 20.68 8.33
CA SER A 269 -5.47 21.20 9.66
C SER A 269 -4.20 21.44 10.50
N SER A 270 -3.20 20.56 10.38
CA SER A 270 -1.89 20.72 11.03
C SER A 270 -1.12 21.93 10.50
N GLY A 271 -1.18 22.20 9.19
CA GLY A 271 -0.59 23.41 8.58
C GLY A 271 -1.24 24.71 9.06
N ARG A 272 -2.57 24.72 9.22
CA ARG A 272 -3.30 25.87 9.77
C ARG A 272 -2.96 26.14 11.25
N HIS A 273 -2.81 25.09 12.06
CA HIS A 273 -2.48 25.23 13.46
C HIS A 273 -1.04 25.72 13.70
N SER A 274 -0.11 25.45 12.78
CA SER A 274 1.25 26.01 12.80
C SER A 274 1.28 27.51 12.46
N SER A 275 0.43 27.96 11.52
CA SER A 275 0.34 29.39 11.13
C SER A 275 -0.23 30.32 12.22
N LEU A 276 -0.96 29.77 13.19
CA LEU A 276 -1.49 30.50 14.35
C LEU A 276 -0.50 30.64 15.51
N ARG A 277 0.73 30.11 15.38
CA ARG A 277 1.81 30.21 16.38
C ARG A 277 2.88 31.25 16.02
N ASN A 278 2.60 32.18 15.10
CA ASN A 278 3.41 33.38 15.04
C ASN A 278 2.99 34.28 16.23
N PRO A 279 3.88 34.56 17.20
CA PRO A 279 3.58 35.57 18.20
C PRO A 279 3.30 36.91 17.47
N PRO A 280 2.39 37.75 17.97
CA PRO A 280 2.18 39.07 17.40
C PRO A 280 3.53 39.80 17.33
N PRO A 281 3.76 40.64 16.31
CA PRO A 281 4.99 41.40 16.21
C PRO A 281 5.19 42.16 17.52
N VAL A 282 6.33 41.91 18.18
CA VAL A 282 6.75 42.68 19.35
C VAL A 282 6.93 44.11 18.86
N HIS A 283 6.06 45.00 19.32
CA HIS A 283 6.20 46.41 19.06
C HIS A 283 7.49 46.86 19.75
N ASP A 284 8.51 47.20 18.95
CA ASP A 284 9.75 47.80 19.41
C ASP A 284 9.50 49.33 19.50
N PRO A 285 9.41 49.92 20.70
CA PRO A 285 9.13 51.34 20.86
C PRO A 285 10.33 52.25 20.49
N ASP A 286 11.51 51.69 20.20
CA ASP A 286 12.73 52.49 19.95
C ASP A 286 13.05 52.69 18.46
N ARG A 287 12.16 52.29 17.55
CA ARG A 287 12.40 52.40 16.10
C ARG A 287 11.93 53.70 15.43
N GLU A 288 11.39 54.65 16.19
CA GLU A 288 11.00 55.99 15.71
C GLU A 288 11.83 57.13 16.33
N VAL A 289 13.16 57.05 16.30
CA VAL A 289 13.99 58.27 16.28
C VAL A 289 15.24 58.02 15.44
N ARG A 290 15.15 58.35 14.15
CA ARG A 290 16.27 58.85 13.33
C ARG A 290 15.77 59.41 12.01
#